data_AF-A0A2M7J7K3-F1
#
_entry.id   AF-A0A2M7J7K3-F1
#
_cell.length_a   1.000
_cell.length_b   1.000
_cell.length_c   1.000
_cell.angle_alpha   90.00
_cell.angle_beta   90.00
_cell.angle_gamma   90.00
#
_symmetry.space_group_name_H-M   'P 1'
#
loop_
_entity.id
_entity.type
_entity.pdbx_description
1 polymer ?
#
loop_
_entity_poly.entity_id
_entity_poly.type
_entity_poly.pdbx_seq_one_letter_code
_entity_poly.pdbx_strand_id
1 'polypeptide(L)'
;MKDRKKNQKSFIPLWISVTLFIILAISSTLKKSPVYDETLHLADGIAYREFSNFRFGIEHPPLLRYIAGLSGYFAKAILPAREHLIRTDEEIRVNKWSPSKDFAFADKVFFINGSDTDRLLFTGRLLLLLVGIPLIIILHRWAKELYG
;
A
#
# COMPACT_ATOMS: atom_id res chain seq x y z
N MET A 1 -21.39 31.68 -22.36
CA MET A 1 -20.06 31.98 -21.77
C MET A 1 -20.04 32.11 -20.23
N LYS A 2 -21.17 32.42 -19.56
CA LYS A 2 -21.24 32.56 -18.09
C LYS A 2 -21.15 31.23 -17.33
N ASP A 3 -21.69 30.14 -17.89
CA ASP A 3 -21.70 28.82 -17.22
C ASP A 3 -20.34 28.12 -17.14
N ARG A 4 -19.46 28.32 -18.13
CA ARG A 4 -18.07 27.79 -18.08
C ARG A 4 -17.26 28.37 -16.92
N LYS A 5 -17.46 29.66 -16.59
CA LYS A 5 -16.76 30.32 -15.46
C LYS A 5 -17.26 29.84 -14.10
N LYS A 6 -18.55 29.48 -13.97
CA LYS A 6 -19.12 28.93 -12.73
C LYS A 6 -18.59 27.50 -12.46
N ASN A 7 -18.43 26.72 -13.53
CA ASN A 7 -17.88 25.36 -13.43
C ASN A 7 -16.37 25.35 -13.09
N GLN A 8 -15.57 26.28 -13.62
CA GLN A 8 -14.14 26.37 -13.28
C GLN A 8 -13.87 26.66 -11.80
N LYS A 9 -14.68 27.52 -11.14
CA LYS A 9 -14.53 27.80 -9.70
C LYS A 9 -14.81 26.58 -8.82
N SER A 10 -15.65 25.64 -9.27
CA SER A 10 -15.96 24.42 -8.51
C SER A 10 -14.77 23.46 -8.40
N PHE A 11 -13.77 23.55 -9.29
CA PHE A 11 -12.59 22.69 -9.23
C PHE A 11 -11.47 23.23 -8.34
N ILE A 12 -11.54 24.50 -7.89
CA ILE A 12 -10.50 25.09 -7.03
C ILE A 12 -10.33 24.29 -5.73
N PRO A 13 -11.39 23.95 -4.98
CA PRO A 13 -11.26 23.14 -3.77
C PRO A 13 -10.66 21.76 -4.06
N LEU A 14 -11.05 21.12 -5.17
CA LEU A 14 -10.50 19.83 -5.58
C LEU A 14 -8.97 19.91 -5.78
N TRP A 15 -8.52 20.89 -6.56
CA TRP A 15 -7.09 21.08 -6.82
C TRP A 15 -6.31 21.37 -5.55
N ILE A 16 -6.86 22.19 -4.65
CA ILE A 16 -6.25 22.46 -3.34
C ILE A 16 -6.16 21.16 -2.53
N SER A 17 -7.24 20.40 -2.40
CA SER A 17 -7.25 19.14 -1.63
C SER A 17 -6.27 18.12 -2.19
N VAL A 18 -6.21 17.92 -3.51
CA VAL A 18 -5.26 17.00 -4.15
C VAL A 18 -3.83 17.48 -3.94
N THR A 19 -3.56 18.77 -4.10
CA THR A 19 -2.21 19.33 -3.92
C THR A 19 -1.73 19.20 -2.48
N LEU A 20 -2.58 19.57 -1.50
CA LEU A 20 -2.27 19.41 -0.09
C LEU A 20 -2.07 17.94 0.29
N PHE A 21 -2.92 17.05 -0.23
CA PHE A 21 -2.77 15.60 -0.03
C PHE A 21 -1.40 15.12 -0.52
N ILE A 22 -1.01 15.45 -1.75
CA ILE A 22 0.27 15.03 -2.33
C ILE A 22 1.45 15.56 -1.49
N ILE A 23 1.44 16.85 -1.12
CA ILE A 23 2.51 17.46 -0.32
C ILE A 23 2.63 16.75 1.04
N LEU A 24 1.52 16.59 1.75
CA LEU A 24 1.51 15.93 3.07
C LEU A 24 1.94 14.47 2.98
N ALA A 25 1.43 13.76 1.98
CA ALA A 25 1.71 12.35 1.75
C ALA A 25 3.17 12.07 1.43
N ILE A 26 3.76 12.82 0.50
CA ILE A 26 5.18 12.70 0.14
C ILE A 26 6.06 13.11 1.33
N SER A 27 5.74 14.22 2.00
CA SER A 27 6.49 14.67 3.18
C SER A 27 6.47 13.63 4.30
N SER A 28 5.31 13.01 4.54
CA SER A 28 5.16 11.92 5.52
C SER A 28 5.98 10.70 5.12
N THR A 29 5.96 10.32 3.85
CA THR A 29 6.69 9.16 3.33
C THR A 29 8.20 9.30 3.52
N LEU A 30 8.74 10.51 3.33
CA LEU A 30 10.17 10.80 3.43
C LEU A 30 10.68 10.95 4.86
N LYS A 31 9.83 11.36 5.80
CA LYS A 31 10.25 11.75 7.16
C LYS A 31 9.93 10.72 8.23
N LYS A 32 8.99 9.80 7.98
CA LYS A 32 8.52 8.86 9.00
C LYS A 32 9.23 7.51 8.89
N SER A 33 9.64 7.00 10.04
CA SER A 33 10.10 5.63 10.21
C SER A 33 9.00 4.60 9.89
N PRO A 34 9.36 3.33 9.68
CA PRO A 34 8.39 2.26 9.47
C PRO A 34 7.52 2.06 10.71
N VAL A 35 6.25 1.71 10.52
CA VAL A 35 5.36 1.27 11.62
C VAL A 35 5.28 -0.25 11.69
N TYR A 36 4.82 -0.78 12.82
CA TYR A 36 4.94 -2.20 13.17
C TYR A 36 4.32 -3.15 12.14
N ASP A 37 3.12 -2.86 11.67
CA ASP A 37 2.34 -3.65 10.72
C ASP A 37 2.68 -3.36 9.24
N GLU A 38 3.41 -2.28 8.97
CA GLU A 38 3.74 -1.85 7.61
C GLU A 38 4.67 -2.84 6.90
N THR A 39 5.74 -3.28 7.58
CA THR A 39 6.68 -4.25 7.02
C THR A 39 6.01 -5.59 6.76
N LEU A 40 5.12 -6.01 7.66
CA LEU A 40 4.33 -7.23 7.54
C LEU A 40 3.44 -7.19 6.29
N HIS A 41 2.56 -6.20 6.18
CA HIS A 41 1.61 -6.10 5.08
C HIS A 41 2.29 -5.86 3.72
N LEU A 42 3.41 -5.14 3.71
CA LEU A 42 4.19 -4.92 2.50
C LEU A 42 4.92 -6.19 2.07
N ALA A 43 5.52 -6.94 3.02
CA ALA A 43 6.15 -8.23 2.74
C ALA A 43 5.14 -9.24 2.17
N ASP A 44 3.95 -9.34 2.75
CA ASP A 44 2.86 -10.19 2.24
C ASP A 44 2.51 -9.82 0.79
N GLY A 45 2.37 -8.52 0.51
CA GLY A 45 2.11 -8.00 -0.82
C GLY A 45 3.17 -8.38 -1.85
N ILE A 46 4.45 -8.26 -1.47
CA ILE A 46 5.58 -8.64 -2.33
C ILE A 46 5.54 -10.16 -2.58
N ALA A 47 5.27 -10.96 -1.54
CA ALA A 47 5.15 -12.41 -1.64
C ALA A 47 4.00 -12.86 -2.54
N TYR A 48 2.84 -12.16 -2.52
CA TYR A 48 1.73 -12.46 -3.43
C TYR A 48 2.13 -12.39 -4.89
N ARG A 49 2.89 -11.35 -5.25
CA ARG A 49 3.37 -11.15 -6.61
C ARG A 49 4.43 -12.19 -6.98
N GLU A 50 5.43 -12.37 -6.11
CA GLU A 50 6.59 -13.22 -6.41
C GLU A 50 6.22 -14.71 -6.48
N PHE A 51 5.36 -15.17 -5.57
CA PHE A 51 4.99 -16.59 -5.47
C PHE A 51 3.63 -16.91 -6.10
N SER A 52 2.94 -15.91 -6.66
CA SER A 52 1.58 -16.05 -7.22
C SER A 52 0.60 -16.76 -6.27
N ASN A 53 0.73 -16.50 -4.96
CA ASN A 53 -0.01 -17.19 -3.92
C ASN A 53 -0.59 -16.20 -2.92
N PHE A 54 -1.91 -16.04 -2.91
CA PHE A 54 -2.65 -15.12 -2.05
C PHE A 54 -3.05 -15.73 -0.69
N ARG A 55 -2.51 -16.90 -0.32
CA ARG A 55 -2.81 -17.58 0.95
C ARG A 55 -1.91 -17.09 2.10
N PHE A 56 -1.11 -16.05 1.90
CA PHE A 56 -0.37 -15.35 2.96
C PHE A 56 -1.22 -14.21 3.52
N GLY A 57 -1.00 -13.82 4.77
CA GLY A 57 -1.79 -12.78 5.44
C GLY A 57 -3.32 -12.89 5.22
N ILE A 58 -3.95 -14.01 5.55
CA ILE A 58 -5.37 -14.27 5.16
C ILE A 58 -6.34 -13.43 6.04
N GLU A 59 -5.84 -12.79 7.09
CA GLU A 59 -6.60 -11.90 7.96
C GLU A 59 -7.20 -10.70 7.23
N HIS A 60 -6.60 -10.25 6.12
CA HIS A 60 -7.08 -9.07 5.37
C HIS A 60 -7.20 -9.33 3.87
N PRO A 61 -8.11 -8.62 3.17
CA PRO A 61 -8.23 -8.71 1.72
C PRO A 61 -6.93 -8.34 0.98
N PRO A 62 -6.58 -9.03 -0.12
CA PRO A 62 -5.26 -8.93 -0.73
C PRO A 62 -5.04 -7.66 -1.57
N LEU A 63 -6.09 -6.92 -1.94
CA LEU A 63 -6.02 -5.88 -2.98
C LEU A 63 -4.97 -4.79 -2.69
N LEU A 64 -5.05 -4.13 -1.53
CA LEU A 64 -4.14 -3.02 -1.21
C LEU A 64 -2.72 -3.51 -0.97
N ARG A 65 -2.56 -4.68 -0.37
CA ARG A 65 -1.26 -5.33 -0.18
C ARG A 65 -0.62 -5.67 -1.52
N TYR A 66 -1.39 -6.22 -2.45
CA TYR A 66 -0.89 -6.53 -3.79
C TYR A 66 -0.42 -5.28 -4.53
N ILE A 67 -1.19 -4.18 -4.47
CA ILE A 67 -0.78 -2.89 -5.05
C ILE A 67 0.50 -2.40 -4.40
N ALA A 68 0.57 -2.35 -3.07
CA ALA A 68 1.76 -1.90 -2.35
C ALA A 68 2.97 -2.80 -2.64
N GLY A 69 2.75 -4.10 -2.74
CA GLY A 69 3.75 -5.13 -3.00
C GLY A 69 4.40 -5.06 -4.39
N LEU A 70 3.81 -4.30 -5.33
CA LEU A 70 4.52 -3.94 -6.57
C LEU A 70 5.80 -3.14 -6.29
N SER A 71 5.96 -2.56 -5.08
CA SER A 71 7.21 -1.97 -4.62
C SER A 71 8.39 -2.95 -4.74
N GLY A 72 8.18 -4.24 -4.46
CA GLY A 72 9.23 -5.26 -4.56
C GLY A 72 9.82 -5.37 -5.96
N TYR A 73 9.01 -5.14 -7.00
CA TYR A 73 9.49 -5.10 -8.38
C TYR A 73 10.33 -3.85 -8.67
N PHE A 74 9.83 -2.67 -8.31
CA PHE A 74 10.49 -1.39 -8.60
C PHE A 74 11.73 -1.13 -7.73
N ALA A 75 11.74 -1.67 -6.52
CA ALA A 75 12.84 -1.58 -5.56
C ALA A 75 13.77 -2.80 -5.60
N LYS A 76 13.46 -3.83 -6.42
CA LYS A 76 14.24 -5.07 -6.56
C LYS A 76 14.45 -5.78 -5.21
N ALA A 77 13.35 -6.09 -4.52
CA ALA A 77 13.37 -6.82 -3.25
C ALA A 77 14.12 -8.15 -3.37
N ILE A 78 14.88 -8.51 -2.34
CA ILE A 78 15.56 -9.79 -2.20
C ILE A 78 14.76 -10.65 -1.23
N LEU A 79 13.95 -11.56 -1.76
CA LEU A 79 13.08 -12.41 -0.95
C LEU A 79 13.81 -13.67 -0.47
N PRO A 80 13.48 -14.18 0.75
CA PRO A 80 13.93 -15.49 1.16
C PRO A 80 13.19 -16.56 0.35
N ALA A 81 13.74 -17.78 0.32
CA ALA A 81 13.13 -18.91 -0.38
C ALA A 81 11.68 -19.17 0.09
N ARG A 82 10.81 -19.60 -0.83
CA ARG A 82 9.38 -19.87 -0.61
C ARG A 82 9.12 -20.81 0.57
N GLU A 83 10.06 -21.66 0.91
CA GLU A 83 9.99 -22.57 2.05
C GLU A 83 9.84 -21.87 3.40
N HIS A 84 10.44 -20.68 3.54
CA HIS A 84 10.29 -19.83 4.73
C HIS A 84 8.89 -19.25 4.89
N LEU A 85 8.05 -19.39 3.87
CA LEU A 85 6.65 -18.97 3.86
C LEU A 85 5.67 -20.14 3.96
N ILE A 86 6.10 -21.41 4.01
CA ILE A 86 5.16 -22.53 3.95
C ILE A 86 4.25 -22.53 5.19
N ARG A 87 2.98 -22.17 4.96
CA ARG A 87 1.88 -22.45 5.86
C ARG A 87 1.44 -23.89 5.63
N THR A 88 1.24 -24.62 6.71
CA THR A 88 0.65 -25.96 6.70
C THR A 88 -0.80 -25.90 6.19
N ASP A 89 -1.29 -26.98 5.59
CA ASP A 89 -2.67 -27.03 5.09
C ASP A 89 -3.69 -26.77 6.19
N GLU A 90 -3.37 -27.14 7.43
CA GLU A 90 -4.20 -26.86 8.59
C GLU A 90 -4.27 -25.36 8.91
N GLU A 91 -3.13 -24.66 8.97
CA GLU A 91 -3.08 -23.20 9.18
C GLU A 91 -3.96 -22.46 8.16
N ILE A 92 -3.98 -22.93 6.91
CA ILE A 92 -4.80 -22.32 5.87
C ILE A 92 -6.29 -22.69 6.00
N ARG A 93 -6.61 -23.96 6.31
CA ARG A 93 -8.02 -24.41 6.50
C ARG A 93 -8.72 -23.65 7.62
N VAL A 94 -8.04 -23.46 8.76
CA VAL A 94 -8.63 -22.78 9.92
C VAL A 94 -8.47 -21.26 9.88
N ASN A 95 -7.92 -20.72 8.79
CA ASN A 95 -7.59 -19.31 8.66
C ASN A 95 -6.79 -18.77 9.86
N LYS A 96 -5.88 -19.60 10.38
CA LYS A 96 -5.15 -19.27 11.60
C LYS A 96 -3.92 -18.46 11.22
N TRP A 97 -3.97 -17.18 11.55
CA TRP A 97 -2.83 -16.29 11.44
C TRP A 97 -1.68 -16.79 12.32
N SER A 98 -0.46 -16.78 11.77
CA SER A 98 0.76 -17.20 12.46
C SER A 98 1.73 -16.01 12.51
N PRO A 99 1.53 -15.07 13.45
CA PRO A 99 2.28 -13.82 13.50
C PRO A 99 3.79 -14.05 13.42
N SER A 100 4.32 -15.02 14.17
CA SER A 100 5.75 -15.29 14.24
C SER A 100 6.37 -15.64 12.88
N LYS A 101 5.66 -16.40 12.04
CA LYS A 101 6.17 -16.77 10.70
C LYS A 101 6.14 -15.58 9.75
N ASP A 102 5.05 -14.82 9.75
CA ASP A 102 4.87 -13.70 8.85
C ASP A 102 5.83 -12.55 9.20
N PHE A 103 6.02 -12.25 10.48
CA PHE A 103 7.03 -11.29 10.94
C PHE A 103 8.46 -11.76 10.63
N ALA A 104 8.78 -13.03 10.86
CA ALA A 104 10.11 -13.56 10.52
C ALA A 104 10.40 -13.49 9.01
N PHE A 105 9.38 -13.65 8.17
CA PHE A 105 9.51 -13.43 6.73
C PHE A 105 9.71 -11.95 6.41
N ALA A 106 8.91 -11.05 6.99
CA ALA A 106 9.06 -9.62 6.79
C ALA A 106 10.46 -9.14 7.20
N ASP A 107 10.96 -9.58 8.35
CA ASP A 107 12.31 -9.25 8.83
C ASP A 107 13.39 -9.71 7.85
N LYS A 108 13.20 -10.89 7.22
CA LYS A 108 14.11 -11.38 6.19
C LYS A 108 14.10 -10.51 4.94
N VAL A 109 12.92 -10.12 4.48
CA VAL A 109 12.75 -9.28 3.28
C VAL A 109 13.38 -7.91 3.47
N PHE A 110 13.13 -7.25 4.61
CA PHE A 110 13.56 -5.88 4.85
C PHE A 110 14.98 -5.78 5.41
N PHE A 111 15.30 -6.56 6.45
CA PHE A 111 16.48 -6.29 7.26
C PHE A 111 17.62 -7.28 7.08
N ILE A 112 17.35 -8.54 6.71
CA ILE A 112 18.38 -9.60 6.71
C ILE A 112 18.96 -9.84 5.31
N ASN A 113 18.13 -9.93 4.27
CA ASN A 113 18.57 -10.33 2.93
C ASN A 113 19.26 -9.20 2.13
N GLY A 114 19.38 -7.99 2.71
CA GLY A 114 20.06 -6.86 2.08
C GLY A 114 19.21 -6.09 1.06
N SER A 115 17.87 -6.21 1.11
CA SER A 115 17.00 -5.33 0.32
C SER A 115 17.16 -3.87 0.76
N ASP A 116 17.02 -2.94 -0.18
CA ASP A 116 16.92 -1.51 0.13
C ASP A 116 15.56 -1.22 0.80
N THR A 117 15.54 -1.26 2.13
CA THR A 117 14.34 -1.06 2.95
C THR A 117 13.70 0.30 2.71
N ASP A 118 14.49 1.37 2.66
CA ASP A 118 13.97 2.73 2.49
C ASP A 118 13.27 2.86 1.15
N ARG A 119 13.87 2.31 0.09
CA ARG A 119 13.27 2.31 -1.25
C ARG A 119 12.01 1.45 -1.32
N LEU A 120 11.98 0.29 -0.66
CA LEU A 120 10.80 -0.57 -0.59
C LEU A 120 9.62 0.14 0.08
N LEU A 121 9.86 0.73 1.25
CA LEU A 121 8.85 1.46 2.00
C LEU A 121 8.39 2.70 1.26
N PHE A 122 9.31 3.50 0.73
CA PHE A 122 8.98 4.70 -0.05
C PHE A 122 8.07 4.34 -1.23
N THR A 123 8.45 3.32 -2.00
CA THR A 123 7.69 2.92 -3.19
C THR A 123 6.34 2.29 -2.81
N GLY A 124 6.29 1.48 -1.75
CA GLY A 124 5.06 0.88 -1.25
C GLY A 124 4.04 1.93 -0.79
N ARG A 125 4.51 2.90 0.01
CA ARG A 125 3.72 4.07 0.42
C ARG A 125 3.23 4.86 -0.79
N LEU A 126 4.12 5.17 -1.74
CA LEU A 126 3.77 5.94 -2.94
C LEU A 126 2.64 5.28 -3.75
N LEU A 127 2.70 3.96 -3.94
CA LEU A 127 1.68 3.21 -4.67
C LEU A 127 0.32 3.26 -3.97
N LEU A 128 0.28 3.16 -2.64
CA LEU A 128 -0.96 3.32 -1.86
C LEU A 128 -1.48 4.76 -1.92
N LEU A 129 -0.60 5.76 -1.90
CA LEU A 129 -1.00 7.16 -1.99
C LEU A 129 -1.69 7.50 -3.31
N LEU A 130 -1.30 6.86 -4.41
CA LEU A 130 -1.98 7.01 -5.71
C LEU A 130 -3.45 6.59 -5.66
N VAL A 131 -3.81 5.64 -4.78
CA VAL A 131 -5.22 5.22 -4.57
C VAL A 131 -6.02 6.31 -3.84
N GLY A 132 -5.36 7.19 -3.08
CA GLY A 132 -6.02 8.31 -2.40
C GLY A 132 -6.55 9.40 -3.36
N ILE A 133 -5.90 9.60 -4.50
CA ILE A 133 -6.31 10.62 -5.49
C ILE A 133 -7.71 10.37 -6.05
N PRO A 134 -8.07 9.18 -6.59
CA PRO A 134 -9.42 8.92 -7.06
C PRO A 134 -10.44 9.00 -5.93
N LEU A 135 -10.08 8.63 -4.69
CA LEU A 135 -10.96 8.81 -3.53
C LEU A 135 -11.29 10.29 -3.29
N ILE A 136 -10.30 11.18 -3.33
CA ILE A 136 -10.53 12.63 -3.21
C ILE A 136 -11.47 13.14 -4.31
N ILE A 137 -11.31 12.66 -5.55
CA ILE A 137 -12.19 13.04 -6.67
C ILE A 137 -13.63 12.56 -6.42
N ILE A 138 -13.81 11.32 -5.97
CA ILE A 138 -15.13 10.77 -5.65
C ILE A 138 -15.78 11.57 -4.52
N LEU A 139 -15.05 11.84 -3.44
CA LEU A 139 -15.54 12.63 -2.31
C LEU A 139 -15.93 14.06 -2.73
N HIS A 140 -15.12 14.70 -3.58
CA HIS A 140 -15.43 16.02 -4.09
C HIS A 140 -16.72 16.02 -4.92
N ARG A 141 -16.89 15.04 -5.82
CA ARG A 141 -18.12 14.89 -6.62
C ARG A 141 -19.33 14.66 -5.73
N TRP A 142 -19.20 13.78 -4.74
CA TRP A 142 -20.27 13.48 -3.81
C TRP A 142 -20.67 14.71 -2.98
N ALA A 143 -19.69 15.46 -2.48
CA ALA A 143 -19.95 16.71 -1.75
C ALA A 143 -20.66 17.75 -2.64
N LYS A 144 -20.28 17.86 -3.91
CA LYS A 144 -20.93 18.74 -4.90
C LYS A 144 -22.39 18.34 -5.16
N GLU A 145 -22.67 17.04 -5.23
CA GLU A 145 -24.03 16.52 -5.40
C GLU A 145 -24.91 16.80 -4.18
N LEU A 146 -24.34 16.77 -2.97
CA LEU A 146 -25.08 17.01 -1.72
C LEU A 146 -25.30 18.51 -1.43
N TYR A 147 -24.31 19.36 -1.69
CA TYR A 147 -24.28 20.74 -1.16
C TYR A 147 -24.13 21.84 -2.23
N GLY A 148 -23.82 21.50 -3.47
CA GLY A 148 -23.69 22.45 -4.59
C GLY A 148 -22.28 22.99 -4.80
#